data_AF-A0A8H5S9G9-F1
#
_entry.id   AF-A0A8H5S9G9-F1
#
_cell.length_a   1.000
_cell.length_b   1.000
_cell.length_c   1.000
_cell.angle_alpha   90.00
_cell.angle_beta   90.00
_cell.angle_gamma   90.00
#
_symmetry.space_group_name_H-M   'P 1'
#
loop_
_entity.id
_entity.type
_entity.pdbx_description
1 polymer ?
#
loop_
_entity_poly.entity_id
_entity_poly.type
_entity_poly.pdbx_seq_one_letter_code
_entity_poly.pdbx_strand_id
1 'polypeptide(L)'
;MSSRSLIRPCSAQRAVCQALVQTPRPRSATTVFRATTSTVSPHSQASTSSRRLFHTLPSRRKDQQPPAHPPPTDFAELDVLGNTPAPSTSVDVCMYDGFGLNSGITVTGGNGVLLVDGEVFNWRPWEAKGSMNLVNKKGQFELPPKAFALFDLLWPRPDLLIIGVGPSIMPLAPETRRLISELGMQIEILDTRNAAAQFNLLATERGVSNVAAALIPIGWKDGVGAE
;
A
#
# COMPACT_ATOMS: atom_id res chain seq x y z
N MET A 1 54.01 -34.52 -50.95
CA MET A 1 53.71 -35.57 -49.95
C MET A 1 52.51 -35.08 -49.17
N SER A 2 51.29 -35.27 -49.70
CA SER A 2 50.35 -36.37 -49.34
C SER A 2 49.98 -36.33 -47.86
N SER A 3 48.73 -36.22 -47.42
CA SER A 3 47.51 -36.82 -47.98
C SER A 3 46.23 -36.07 -47.60
N ARG A 4 45.25 -36.21 -48.49
CA ARG A 4 43.81 -35.90 -48.34
C ARG A 4 43.07 -36.97 -47.55
N SER A 5 41.98 -36.59 -46.88
CA SER A 5 40.73 -37.36 -46.68
C SER A 5 39.73 -36.42 -46.00
N LEU A 6 38.59 -35.94 -46.55
CA LEU A 6 37.43 -36.45 -47.29
C LEU A 6 36.29 -37.05 -46.44
N ILE A 7 35.10 -36.44 -46.63
CA ILE A 7 33.71 -36.95 -46.47
C ILE A 7 33.10 -36.73 -45.06
N ARG A 8 32.21 -35.75 -44.83
CA ARG A 8 30.76 -35.57 -45.16
C ARG A 8 29.77 -36.40 -44.30
N PRO A 9 28.54 -35.88 -44.07
CA PRO A 9 27.75 -36.06 -42.85
C PRO A 9 26.77 -37.22 -42.94
N CYS A 10 26.32 -37.74 -41.80
CA CYS A 10 25.23 -38.71 -41.74
C CYS A 10 23.94 -38.03 -41.25
N SER A 11 23.03 -37.85 -42.20
CA SER A 11 21.61 -37.59 -42.00
C SER A 11 20.93 -38.89 -41.57
N ALA A 12 20.10 -38.83 -40.54
CA ALA A 12 19.07 -39.83 -40.30
C ALA A 12 17.75 -39.09 -40.03
N GLN A 13 16.98 -38.92 -41.11
CA GLN A 13 15.55 -38.70 -41.05
C GLN A 13 14.89 -39.97 -40.48
N ARG A 14 13.95 -39.81 -39.54
CA ARG A 14 12.82 -40.73 -39.45
C ARG A 14 11.55 -39.96 -39.13
N ALA A 15 10.62 -40.13 -40.04
CA ALA A 15 9.32 -39.50 -40.12
C ALA A 15 8.27 -40.33 -39.37
N VAL A 16 7.28 -39.60 -38.84
CA VAL A 16 5.84 -39.93 -38.71
C VAL A 16 5.43 -41.02 -37.70
N CYS A 17 4.68 -40.59 -36.69
CA CYS A 17 3.30 -41.03 -36.47
C CYS A 17 2.55 -39.94 -35.68
N GLN A 18 1.54 -39.34 -36.34
CA GLN A 18 0.55 -38.47 -35.71
C GLN A 18 -0.38 -39.31 -34.82
N ALA A 19 -0.63 -38.85 -33.60
CA ALA A 19 -1.79 -39.27 -32.82
C ALA A 19 -2.41 -38.02 -32.17
N LEU A 20 -3.41 -37.48 -32.85
CA LEU A 20 -4.36 -36.51 -32.31
C LEU A 20 -5.14 -37.17 -31.19
N VAL A 21 -4.91 -36.76 -29.94
CA VAL A 21 -5.83 -37.04 -28.83
C VAL A 21 -6.69 -35.80 -28.63
N GLN A 22 -7.84 -35.81 -29.28
CA GLN A 22 -8.93 -34.86 -29.07
C GLN A 22 -9.70 -35.28 -27.81
N THR A 23 -9.67 -34.46 -26.76
CA THR A 23 -10.56 -34.61 -25.60
C THR A 23 -11.89 -33.88 -25.87
N PRO A 24 -13.05 -34.53 -25.66
CA PRO A 24 -14.35 -33.97 -26.03
C PRO A 24 -14.81 -32.85 -25.10
N ARG A 25 -15.26 -31.75 -25.73
CA ARG A 25 -16.10 -30.71 -25.11
C ARG A 25 -17.49 -31.26 -24.82
N PRO A 26 -18.08 -31.05 -23.64
CA PRO A 26 -19.53 -31.11 -23.49
C PRO A 26 -20.15 -29.80 -24.00
N ARG A 27 -21.08 -29.92 -24.95
CA ARG A 27 -21.96 -28.86 -25.46
C ARG A 27 -23.31 -28.93 -24.76
N SER A 28 -23.77 -27.74 -24.37
CA SER A 28 -25.17 -27.27 -24.37
C SER A 28 -26.13 -27.76 -23.28
N ALA A 29 -26.64 -26.81 -22.49
CA ALA A 29 -28.08 -26.57 -22.39
C ALA A 29 -28.34 -25.10 -22.03
N THR A 30 -28.80 -24.33 -23.03
CA THR A 30 -29.44 -23.04 -22.82
C THR A 30 -30.84 -23.31 -22.28
N THR A 31 -31.15 -22.83 -21.07
CA THR A 31 -32.54 -22.77 -20.62
C THR A 31 -32.93 -21.33 -20.35
N VAL A 32 -33.67 -20.80 -21.31
CA VAL A 32 -34.43 -19.56 -21.23
C VAL A 32 -35.56 -19.79 -20.24
N PHE A 33 -35.57 -19.09 -19.10
CA PHE A 33 -36.76 -19.01 -18.26
C PHE A 33 -37.49 -17.70 -18.50
N ARG A 34 -38.69 -17.90 -19.02
CA ARG A 34 -39.74 -16.97 -19.41
C ARG A 34 -40.23 -16.15 -18.21
N ALA A 35 -40.32 -14.84 -18.41
CA ALA A 35 -41.05 -13.95 -17.51
C ALA A 35 -42.56 -14.27 -17.61
N THR A 36 -43.17 -14.61 -16.47
CA THR A 36 -44.63 -14.64 -16.33
C THR A 36 -45.03 -13.54 -15.35
N THR A 37 -45.68 -12.52 -15.89
CA THR A 37 -46.49 -11.55 -15.16
C THR A 37 -47.69 -12.25 -14.55
N SER A 38 -47.88 -12.16 -13.23
CA SER A 38 -49.14 -12.51 -12.57
C SER A 38 -49.54 -11.40 -11.60
N THR A 39 -50.64 -10.75 -11.96
CA THR A 39 -51.32 -9.66 -11.28
C THR A 39 -52.09 -10.16 -10.05
N VAL A 40 -51.77 -9.56 -8.90
CA VAL A 40 -52.58 -9.14 -7.72
C VAL A 40 -53.98 -9.77 -7.53
N SER A 41 -54.30 -10.28 -6.33
CA SER A 41 -55.15 -9.64 -5.27
C SER A 41 -55.45 -10.64 -4.12
N PRO A 42 -56.11 -10.26 -3.00
CA PRO A 42 -55.44 -10.18 -1.69
C PRO A 42 -56.10 -11.07 -0.64
N HIS A 43 -55.40 -11.54 0.39
CA HIS A 43 -56.08 -11.89 1.66
C HIS A 43 -55.19 -11.62 2.86
N SER A 44 -55.75 -10.79 3.73
CA SER A 44 -55.37 -10.40 5.08
C SER A 44 -55.00 -11.61 5.94
N GLN A 45 -53.98 -11.51 6.79
CA GLN A 45 -54.10 -11.73 8.24
C GLN A 45 -52.90 -11.09 8.96
N ALA A 46 -53.25 -10.38 10.04
CA ALA A 46 -52.33 -9.68 10.92
C ALA A 46 -51.55 -10.66 11.80
N SER A 47 -50.28 -10.36 12.05
CA SER A 47 -49.65 -10.68 13.33
C SER A 47 -48.58 -9.64 13.65
N THR A 48 -48.59 -9.25 14.92
CA THR A 48 -47.96 -8.09 15.53
C THR A 48 -46.44 -8.21 15.58
N SER A 49 -45.72 -7.30 14.89
CA SER A 49 -44.30 -7.12 15.12
C SER A 49 -44.08 -6.01 16.14
N SER A 50 -43.45 -6.41 17.24
CA SER A 50 -43.11 -5.59 18.40
C SER A 50 -42.19 -4.43 17.98
N ARG A 51 -42.72 -3.20 17.98
CA ARG A 51 -41.93 -1.98 17.82
C ARG A 51 -41.06 -1.79 19.06
N ARG A 52 -39.76 -2.11 18.97
CA ARG A 52 -38.80 -1.69 19.98
C ARG A 52 -38.64 -0.16 19.90
N LEU A 53 -38.86 0.45 21.05
CA LEU A 53 -38.93 1.88 21.30
C LEU A 53 -37.57 2.53 21.04
N PHE A 54 -37.57 3.60 20.26
CA PHE A 54 -36.46 4.55 20.20
C PHE A 54 -36.27 5.15 21.61
N HIS A 55 -35.03 5.16 22.07
CA HIS A 55 -34.65 5.70 23.37
C HIS A 55 -35.08 7.17 23.49
N THR A 56 -35.94 7.46 24.46
CA THR A 56 -36.35 8.80 24.87
C THR A 56 -35.25 9.42 25.72
N LEU A 57 -34.54 10.41 25.19
CA LEU A 57 -33.74 11.32 26.02
C LEU A 57 -34.71 12.15 26.89
N PRO A 58 -34.49 12.25 28.22
CA PRO A 58 -35.32 13.09 29.06
C PRO A 58 -35.10 14.57 28.70
N SER A 59 -36.16 15.21 28.24
CA SER A 59 -36.24 16.66 28.03
C SER A 59 -36.09 17.37 29.38
N ARG A 60 -34.88 17.85 29.69
CA ARG A 60 -34.67 18.86 30.73
C ARG A 60 -34.95 20.23 30.13
N ARG A 61 -36.17 20.73 30.32
CA ARG A 61 -36.47 22.16 30.21
C ARG A 61 -36.16 22.84 31.55
N LYS A 62 -35.15 23.71 31.56
CA LYS A 62 -35.08 24.87 32.44
C LYS A 62 -34.22 25.96 31.78
N ASP A 63 -34.89 27.01 31.30
CA ASP A 63 -34.41 28.36 30.98
C ASP A 63 -32.97 28.52 30.45
N GLN A 64 -32.71 28.06 29.23
CA GLN A 64 -31.63 28.63 28.42
C GLN A 64 -32.16 28.90 27.01
N GLN A 65 -32.26 30.18 26.67
CA GLN A 65 -32.43 30.64 25.29
C GLN A 65 -31.35 29.95 24.44
N PRO A 66 -31.69 29.33 23.29
CA PRO A 66 -30.66 28.84 22.38
C PRO A 66 -29.73 30.01 22.04
N PRO A 67 -28.41 29.87 22.18
CA PRO A 67 -27.51 30.95 21.82
C PRO A 67 -27.73 31.32 20.35
N ALA A 68 -27.84 32.63 20.06
CA ALA A 68 -28.20 33.15 18.73
C ALA A 68 -27.21 32.73 17.64
N HIS A 69 -26.00 32.33 18.03
CA HIS A 69 -25.03 31.67 17.20
C HIS A 69 -24.52 30.41 17.92
N PRO A 70 -24.25 29.30 17.22
CA PRO A 70 -23.48 28.21 17.81
C PRO A 70 -22.18 28.82 18.39
N PRO A 71 -21.76 28.45 19.61
CA PRO A 71 -20.47 28.88 20.11
C PRO A 71 -19.41 28.54 19.05
N PRO A 72 -18.44 29.42 18.77
CA PRO A 72 -17.37 29.11 17.84
C PRO A 72 -16.76 27.78 18.26
N THR A 73 -16.84 26.77 17.40
CA THR A 73 -16.20 25.48 17.65
C THR A 73 -14.72 25.74 17.79
N ASP A 74 -14.19 25.63 19.00
CA ASP A 74 -12.75 25.68 19.19
C ASP A 74 -12.17 24.38 18.62
N PHE A 75 -11.52 24.49 17.47
CA PHE A 75 -10.93 23.35 16.78
C PHE A 75 -9.83 22.68 17.61
N ALA A 76 -9.27 23.38 18.61
CA ALA A 76 -8.33 22.80 19.56
C ALA A 76 -9.02 21.83 20.54
N GLU A 77 -10.30 22.06 20.88
CA GLU A 77 -11.06 21.16 21.77
C GLU A 77 -11.52 19.86 21.06
N LEU A 78 -11.43 19.82 19.73
CA LEU A 78 -11.71 18.63 18.93
C LEU A 78 -10.46 17.80 18.62
N ASP A 79 -9.28 18.23 19.08
CA ASP A 79 -8.05 17.46 18.94
C ASP A 79 -8.00 16.32 19.96
N VAL A 80 -8.66 15.22 19.61
CA VAL A 80 -8.71 13.98 20.42
C VAL A 80 -7.32 13.39 20.67
N LEU A 81 -6.31 13.77 19.87
CA LEU A 81 -4.94 13.27 19.96
C LEU A 81 -3.98 14.26 20.61
N GLY A 82 -4.42 15.47 20.97
CA GLY A 82 -3.54 16.52 21.49
C GLY A 82 -2.76 16.15 22.77
N ASN A 83 -3.22 15.14 23.51
CA ASN A 83 -2.52 14.61 24.69
C ASN A 83 -1.59 13.42 24.41
N THR A 84 -1.58 12.91 23.17
CA THR A 84 -0.70 11.80 22.79
C THR A 84 0.65 12.40 22.37
N PRO A 85 1.76 12.05 23.04
CA PRO A 85 3.07 12.59 22.66
C PRO A 85 3.41 12.14 21.24
N ALA A 86 3.74 13.11 20.38
CA ALA A 86 4.22 12.81 19.04
C ALA A 86 5.49 11.96 19.11
N PRO A 87 5.64 10.94 18.25
CA PRO A 87 6.81 10.08 18.29
C PRO A 87 8.07 10.88 17.91
N SER A 88 9.23 10.53 18.47
CA SER A 88 10.53 11.18 18.18
C SER A 88 11.05 10.94 16.75
N THR A 89 10.30 10.17 15.96
CA THR A 89 10.54 9.89 14.54
C THR A 89 9.60 10.63 13.62
N SER A 90 8.78 11.55 14.13
CA SER A 90 7.91 12.38 13.28
C SER A 90 8.76 13.20 12.32
N VAL A 91 8.35 13.22 11.07
CA VAL A 91 9.01 13.99 10.01
C VAL A 91 8.48 15.41 10.02
N ASP A 92 9.34 16.38 10.35
CA ASP A 92 9.00 17.81 10.35
C ASP A 92 9.20 18.43 8.98
N VAL A 93 10.30 18.08 8.31
CA VAL A 93 10.71 18.69 7.04
C VAL A 93 11.14 17.62 6.05
N CYS A 94 10.49 17.59 4.88
CA CYS A 94 11.01 16.90 3.71
C CYS A 94 11.87 17.88 2.91
N MET A 95 13.19 17.76 3.00
CA MET A 95 14.16 18.57 2.25
C MET A 95 14.37 17.95 0.86
N TYR A 96 15.05 18.69 -0.02
CA TYR A 96 15.35 18.21 -1.37
C TYR A 96 16.17 16.92 -1.36
N ASP A 97 17.22 16.87 -0.55
CA ASP A 97 18.19 15.77 -0.44
C ASP A 97 18.01 14.93 0.82
N GLY A 98 16.91 15.10 1.58
CA GLY A 98 16.79 14.44 2.87
C GLY A 98 15.57 14.79 3.73
N PHE A 99 15.69 14.55 5.03
CA PHE A 99 14.61 14.64 6.01
C PHE A 99 15.06 15.25 7.33
N GLY A 100 14.27 16.15 7.89
CA GLY A 100 14.41 16.66 9.26
C GLY A 100 13.31 16.09 10.14
N LEU A 101 13.68 15.59 11.31
CA LEU A 101 12.78 14.95 12.27
C LEU A 101 12.60 15.81 13.53
N ASN A 102 11.49 15.62 14.24
CA ASN A 102 11.17 16.36 15.46
C ASN A 102 12.16 16.15 16.61
N SER A 103 12.93 15.06 16.59
CA SER A 103 14.04 14.81 17.50
C SER A 103 15.23 15.76 17.28
N GLY A 104 15.21 16.57 16.23
CA GLY A 104 16.34 17.41 15.81
C GLY A 104 17.37 16.67 14.95
N ILE A 105 17.13 15.38 14.66
CA ILE A 105 17.95 14.60 13.73
C ILE A 105 17.64 15.01 12.30
N THR A 106 18.70 15.20 11.52
CA THR A 106 18.61 15.53 10.10
C THR A 106 19.37 14.50 9.28
N VAL A 107 18.69 13.86 8.34
CA VAL A 107 19.26 12.97 7.35
C VAL A 107 19.41 13.75 6.05
N THR A 108 20.63 13.85 5.53
CA THR A 108 20.97 14.62 4.31
C THR A 108 21.83 13.78 3.36
N GLY A 109 22.24 14.34 2.23
CA GLY A 109 23.16 13.69 1.29
C GLY A 109 22.47 12.67 0.38
N GLY A 110 21.22 12.96 0.01
CA GLY A 110 20.40 12.14 -0.88
C GLY A 110 19.92 10.83 -0.25
N ASN A 111 20.03 10.69 1.06
CA ASN A 111 19.67 9.47 1.78
C ASN A 111 18.16 9.39 1.99
N GLY A 112 17.59 8.22 1.69
CA GLY A 112 16.24 7.90 2.12
C GLY A 112 16.21 7.60 3.62
N VAL A 113 15.02 7.59 4.19
CA VAL A 113 14.81 7.21 5.59
C VAL A 113 13.86 6.02 5.69
N LEU A 114 14.19 5.12 6.60
CA LEU A 114 13.33 4.02 7.02
C LEU A 114 13.00 4.23 8.49
N LEU A 115 11.72 4.51 8.77
CA LEU A 115 11.16 4.79 10.08
C LEU A 115 10.43 3.55 10.57
N VAL A 116 10.93 2.91 11.63
CA VAL A 116 10.36 1.66 12.16
C VAL A 116 10.56 1.60 13.66
N ASP A 117 9.50 1.27 14.41
CA ASP A 117 9.51 1.09 15.87
C ASP A 117 10.08 2.29 16.66
N GLY A 118 9.86 3.50 16.15
CA GLY A 118 10.39 4.72 16.78
C GLY A 118 11.90 4.92 16.57
N GLU A 119 12.50 4.19 15.64
CA GLU A 119 13.87 4.37 15.18
C GLU A 119 13.94 4.85 13.73
N VAL A 120 15.10 5.39 13.35
CA VAL A 120 15.35 6.01 12.05
C VAL A 120 16.62 5.41 11.47
N PHE A 121 16.51 4.86 10.26
CA PHE A 121 17.63 4.28 9.54
C PHE A 121 17.86 5.01 8.21
N ASN A 122 19.13 5.17 7.84
CA ASN A 122 19.47 5.52 6.46
C ASN A 122 19.05 4.39 5.53
N TRP A 123 18.20 4.71 4.56
CA TRP A 123 17.66 3.74 3.63
C TRP A 123 18.09 4.04 2.21
N ARG A 124 18.79 3.07 1.61
CA ARG A 124 19.42 3.20 0.29
C ARG A 124 19.10 1.99 -0.59
N PRO A 125 17.83 1.82 -1.02
CA PRO A 125 17.45 0.67 -1.82
C PRO A 125 18.19 0.59 -3.17
N TRP A 126 18.69 1.72 -3.69
CA TRP A 126 19.51 1.78 -4.89
C TRP A 126 20.88 1.08 -4.74
N GLU A 127 21.49 1.12 -3.55
CA GLU A 127 22.74 0.40 -3.28
C GLU A 127 22.49 -1.11 -3.30
N ALA A 128 21.39 -1.56 -2.70
CA ALA A 128 20.96 -2.95 -2.73
C ALA A 128 20.61 -3.44 -4.16
N LYS A 129 20.09 -2.53 -4.99
CA LYS A 129 19.79 -2.78 -6.40
C LYS A 129 21.04 -2.75 -7.29
N GLY A 130 22.08 -2.03 -6.86
CA GLY A 130 23.29 -1.76 -7.64
C GLY A 130 23.11 -0.67 -8.71
N SER A 131 22.03 0.12 -8.64
CA SER A 131 21.78 1.21 -9.59
C SER A 131 20.89 2.29 -8.98
N MET A 132 21.09 3.55 -9.38
CA MET A 132 20.22 4.68 -9.01
C MET A 132 18.85 4.67 -9.70
N ASN A 133 18.56 3.70 -10.57
CA ASN A 133 17.25 3.56 -11.18
C ASN A 133 16.34 2.75 -10.25
N LEU A 134 15.37 3.41 -9.62
CA LEU A 134 14.31 2.79 -8.84
C LEU A 134 13.06 2.51 -9.69
N VAL A 135 12.97 3.10 -10.89
CA VAL A 135 11.87 2.89 -11.82
C VAL A 135 12.27 1.88 -12.90
N ASN A 136 11.38 0.96 -13.22
CA ASN A 136 11.60 0.00 -14.29
C ASN A 136 11.19 0.57 -15.67
N LYS A 137 11.45 -0.19 -16.74
CA LYS A 137 11.11 0.22 -18.12
C LYS A 137 9.61 0.47 -18.35
N LYS A 138 8.74 0.01 -17.44
CA LYS A 138 7.28 0.19 -17.49
C LYS A 138 6.81 1.38 -16.67
N GLY A 139 7.71 2.17 -16.08
CA GLY A 139 7.36 3.30 -15.23
C GLY A 139 6.87 2.90 -13.83
N GLN A 140 7.26 1.71 -13.35
CA GLN A 140 6.85 1.21 -12.03
C GLN A 140 8.01 1.26 -11.04
N PHE A 141 7.73 1.62 -9.79
CA PHE A 141 8.69 1.58 -8.69
C PHE A 141 9.04 0.13 -8.35
N GLU A 142 10.31 -0.23 -8.45
CA GLU A 142 10.78 -1.60 -8.32
C GLU A 142 12.02 -1.66 -7.44
N LEU A 143 11.85 -2.32 -6.30
CA LEU A 143 12.89 -2.51 -5.30
C LEU A 143 13.23 -4.00 -5.12
N PRO A 144 14.52 -4.33 -4.90
CA PRO A 144 14.94 -5.69 -4.63
C PRO A 144 14.54 -6.14 -3.22
N PRO A 145 14.41 -7.45 -2.96
CA PRO A 145 14.13 -8.01 -1.64
C PRO A 145 15.00 -7.47 -0.51
N LYS A 146 16.30 -7.30 -0.80
CA LYS A 146 17.29 -6.81 0.16
C LYS A 146 16.97 -5.42 0.73
N ALA A 147 16.19 -4.61 0.01
CA ALA A 147 15.74 -3.30 0.50
C ALA A 147 14.81 -3.38 1.72
N PHE A 148 14.18 -4.54 1.92
CA PHE A 148 13.20 -4.80 2.99
C PHE A 148 13.71 -5.81 4.03
N ALA A 149 14.97 -6.22 3.95
CA ALA A 149 15.54 -7.26 4.81
C ALA A 149 15.46 -6.92 6.31
N LEU A 150 15.39 -5.64 6.68
CA LEU A 150 15.19 -5.23 8.07
C LEU A 150 13.89 -5.82 8.65
N PHE A 151 12.81 -5.85 7.86
CA PHE A 151 11.51 -6.36 8.31
C PHE A 151 11.49 -7.86 8.58
N ASP A 152 12.42 -8.62 7.99
CA ASP A 152 12.57 -10.05 8.31
C ASP A 152 13.10 -10.29 9.72
N LEU A 153 13.87 -9.33 10.25
CA LEU A 153 14.51 -9.41 11.56
C LEU A 153 13.67 -8.83 12.70
N LEU A 154 12.60 -8.10 12.37
CA LEU A 154 11.76 -7.42 13.34
C LEU A 154 10.63 -8.31 13.85
N TRP A 155 10.40 -8.28 15.17
CA TRP A 155 9.26 -8.90 15.83
C TRP A 155 8.77 -8.04 17.00
N PRO A 156 7.46 -7.69 17.07
CA PRO A 156 6.44 -7.92 16.05
C PRO A 156 6.74 -7.12 14.77
N ARG A 157 6.27 -7.62 13.63
CA ARG A 157 6.38 -6.90 12.36
C ARG A 157 5.30 -5.79 12.30
N PRO A 158 5.58 -4.64 11.68
CA PRO A 158 4.57 -3.61 11.45
C PRO A 158 3.44 -4.14 10.56
N ASP A 159 2.21 -3.68 10.79
CA ASP A 159 1.05 -4.08 9.99
C ASP A 159 0.95 -3.31 8.68
N LEU A 160 1.43 -2.06 8.66
CA LEU A 160 1.35 -1.14 7.53
C LEU A 160 2.72 -0.53 7.21
N LEU A 161 3.12 -0.63 5.94
CA LEU A 161 4.29 0.03 5.38
C LEU A 161 3.86 1.11 4.37
N ILE A 162 4.14 2.36 4.71
CA ILE A 162 3.95 3.51 3.82
C ILE A 162 5.24 3.74 3.04
N ILE A 163 5.16 3.83 1.71
CA ILE A 163 6.32 4.10 0.86
C ILE A 163 6.16 5.45 0.19
N GLY A 164 7.09 6.36 0.52
CA GLY A 164 7.26 7.65 -0.15
C GLY A 164 8.22 7.50 -1.32
N VAL A 165 7.71 7.57 -2.55
CA VAL A 165 8.50 7.28 -3.77
C VAL A 165 9.19 8.51 -4.37
N GLY A 166 9.29 9.61 -3.62
CA GLY A 166 9.93 10.86 -4.03
C GLY A 166 8.92 11.96 -4.38
N PRO A 167 9.16 12.75 -5.44
CA PRO A 167 8.37 13.96 -5.72
C PRO A 167 6.94 13.71 -6.20
N SER A 168 6.68 12.55 -6.81
CA SER A 168 5.37 12.21 -7.39
C SER A 168 5.07 10.74 -7.22
N ILE A 169 3.81 10.41 -6.92
CA ILE A 169 3.34 9.04 -6.81
C ILE A 169 3.54 8.26 -8.13
N MET A 170 3.93 6.99 -8.01
CA MET A 170 4.09 6.08 -9.16
C MET A 170 3.63 4.66 -8.77
N PRO A 171 3.17 3.84 -9.72
CA PRO A 171 2.69 2.49 -9.43
C PRO A 171 3.83 1.58 -8.98
N LEU A 172 3.57 0.72 -8.00
CA LEU A 172 4.53 -0.28 -7.57
C LEU A 172 4.60 -1.47 -8.54
N ALA A 173 5.80 -2.00 -8.77
CA ALA A 173 5.99 -3.23 -9.52
C ALA A 173 5.29 -4.40 -8.80
N PRO A 174 4.60 -5.30 -9.54
CA PRO A 174 3.89 -6.43 -8.94
C PRO A 174 4.79 -7.35 -8.11
N GLU A 175 6.06 -7.50 -8.50
CA GLU A 175 7.05 -8.31 -7.79
C GLU A 175 7.38 -7.74 -6.41
N THR A 176 7.69 -6.45 -6.34
CA THR A 176 7.91 -5.75 -5.07
C THR A 176 6.66 -5.79 -4.19
N ARG A 177 5.46 -5.69 -4.77
CA ARG A 177 4.20 -5.78 -4.01
C ARG A 177 4.01 -7.16 -3.39
N ARG A 178 4.27 -8.22 -4.16
CA ARG A 178 4.20 -9.61 -3.67
C ARG A 178 5.15 -9.84 -2.51
N LEU A 179 6.39 -9.36 -2.63
CA LEU A 179 7.38 -9.47 -1.57
C LEU A 179 6.89 -8.84 -0.25
N ILE A 180 6.34 -7.64 -0.31
CA ILE A 180 5.84 -6.97 0.90
C ILE A 180 4.62 -7.69 1.47
N SER A 181 3.75 -8.23 0.61
CA SER A 181 2.61 -9.04 1.06
C SER A 181 3.05 -10.37 1.70
N GLU A 182 4.13 -10.99 1.21
CA GLU A 182 4.72 -12.20 1.80
C GLU A 182 5.32 -11.95 3.19
N LEU A 183 5.80 -10.73 3.44
CA LEU A 183 6.24 -10.30 4.78
C LEU A 183 5.07 -10.16 5.77
N GLY A 184 3.83 -10.13 5.27
CA GLY A 184 2.60 -9.99 6.06
C GLY A 184 2.15 -8.54 6.25
N MET A 185 2.74 -7.59 5.53
CA MET A 185 2.46 -6.16 5.70
C MET A 185 1.50 -5.63 4.64
N GLN A 186 0.61 -4.73 5.04
CA GLN A 186 -0.14 -3.88 4.12
C GLN A 186 0.78 -2.80 3.56
N ILE A 187 0.47 -2.33 2.36
CA ILE A 187 1.30 -1.36 1.65
C ILE A 187 0.48 -0.17 1.16
N GLU A 188 1.04 1.02 1.36
CA GLU A 188 0.52 2.27 0.83
C GLU A 188 1.61 3.02 0.09
N ILE A 189 1.31 3.49 -1.12
CA ILE A 189 2.27 4.17 -1.99
C ILE A 189 1.81 5.62 -2.15
N LEU A 190 2.67 6.57 -1.81
CA LEU A 190 2.42 8.00 -1.93
C LEU A 190 3.68 8.72 -2.40
N ASP A 191 3.54 9.97 -2.82
CA ASP A 191 4.66 10.90 -2.85
C ASP A 191 5.16 11.16 -1.43
N THR A 192 6.43 11.50 -1.30
CA THR A 192 7.14 11.50 -0.03
C THR A 192 6.55 12.47 1.00
N ARG A 193 6.06 13.64 0.56
CA ARG A 193 5.48 14.63 1.48
C ARG A 193 4.20 14.10 2.12
N ASN A 194 3.34 13.48 1.32
CA ASN A 194 2.08 12.91 1.81
C ASN A 194 2.33 11.64 2.63
N ALA A 195 3.30 10.80 2.21
CA ALA A 195 3.73 9.64 2.98
C ALA A 195 4.22 10.02 4.39
N ALA A 196 5.04 11.06 4.50
CA ALA A 196 5.54 11.57 5.78
C ALA A 196 4.40 12.06 6.67
N ALA A 197 3.46 12.84 6.13
CA ALA A 197 2.31 13.33 6.88
C ALA A 197 1.41 12.20 7.38
N GLN A 198 1.16 11.20 6.53
CA GLN A 198 0.36 10.05 6.89
C GLN A 198 1.02 9.18 7.96
N PHE A 199 2.34 8.97 7.85
CA PHE A 199 3.10 8.27 8.88
C PHE A 199 2.97 8.99 10.23
N ASN A 200 3.18 10.30 10.28
CA ASN A 200 3.10 11.06 11.54
C ASN A 200 1.73 10.91 12.23
N LEU A 201 0.65 10.97 11.44
CA LEU A 201 -0.71 10.77 11.94
C LEU A 201 -0.90 9.36 12.48
N LEU A 202 -0.61 8.34 11.66
CA LEU A 202 -0.88 6.95 12.05
C LEU A 202 0.04 6.45 13.15
N ALA A 203 1.30 6.91 13.20
CA ALA A 203 2.24 6.58 14.26
C ALA A 203 1.80 7.18 15.61
N THR A 204 1.15 8.34 15.59
CA THR A 204 0.55 8.96 16.79
C THR A 204 -0.72 8.23 17.21
N GLU A 205 -1.59 7.85 16.26
CA GLU A 205 -2.87 7.19 16.54
C GLU A 205 -2.75 5.72 16.96
N ARG A 206 -1.94 4.95 16.22
CA ARG A 206 -1.84 3.49 16.36
C ARG A 206 -0.57 3.04 17.08
N GLY A 207 0.38 3.96 17.31
CA GLY A 207 1.70 3.68 17.83
C GLY A 207 2.73 3.34 16.74
N VAL A 208 4.00 3.61 17.05
CA VAL A 208 5.15 3.45 16.14
C VAL A 208 5.49 2.02 15.77
N SER A 209 5.08 1.03 16.57
CA SER A 209 5.36 -0.38 16.30
C SER A 209 4.43 -0.97 15.22
N ASN A 210 3.26 -0.37 15.00
CA ASN A 210 2.26 -0.88 14.05
C ASN A 210 2.43 -0.31 12.62
N VAL A 211 3.14 0.81 12.48
CA VAL A 211 3.27 1.55 11.22
C VAL A 211 4.73 1.84 10.95
N ALA A 212 5.17 1.53 9.74
CA ALA A 212 6.49 1.85 9.24
C ALA A 212 6.41 2.77 8.03
N ALA A 213 7.46 3.56 7.79
CA ALA A 213 7.59 4.37 6.60
C ALA A 213 8.96 4.22 5.94
N ALA A 214 8.98 4.10 4.62
CA ALA A 214 10.18 4.05 3.81
C ALA A 214 10.13 5.18 2.77
N LEU A 215 10.94 6.21 2.95
CA LEU A 215 10.83 7.48 2.25
C LEU A 215 12.08 7.77 1.41
N ILE A 216 11.86 8.06 0.13
CA ILE A 216 12.87 8.56 -0.82
C ILE A 216 12.83 10.10 -0.81
N PRO A 217 13.96 10.82 -0.83
CA PRO A 217 13.95 12.29 -0.83
C PRO A 217 13.14 12.88 -1.99
N ILE A 218 12.53 14.06 -1.78
CA ILE A 218 11.70 14.71 -2.81
C ILE A 218 12.51 15.14 -4.04
N GLY A 219 13.81 15.39 -3.88
CA GLY A 219 14.72 15.76 -4.96
C GLY A 219 15.19 14.58 -5.81
N TRP A 220 14.71 13.37 -5.52
CA TRP A 220 15.13 12.17 -6.22
C TRP A 220 14.83 12.23 -7.72
N LYS A 221 15.87 12.02 -8.52
CA LYS A 221 15.81 11.83 -9.96
C LYS A 221 16.32 10.43 -10.30
N ASP A 222 15.49 9.66 -10.98
CA ASP A 222 15.83 8.29 -11.37
C ASP A 222 17.13 8.26 -12.19
N GLY A 223 18.07 7.39 -11.78
CA GLY A 223 19.38 7.27 -12.41
C GLY A 223 20.44 8.28 -11.95
N VAL A 224 20.07 9.33 -11.20
CA VAL A 224 21.00 10.34 -10.67
C VAL A 224 21.09 10.27 -9.15
N GLY A 225 19.95 10.23 -8.47
CA GLY A 225 19.85 10.36 -7.01
C GLY A 225 19.19 11.68 -6.60
N ALA A 226 19.35 12.06 -5.34
CA ALA A 226 18.90 13.34 -4.81
C ALA A 226 20.12 14.17 -4.41
N GLU A 227 20.35 15.27 -5.11
CA GLU A 227 21.45 16.24 -4.89
C GLU A 227 20.91 17.66 -4.76
#